data_AF-A0A2H0QA05-F1
#
_entry.id   AF-A0A2H0QA05-F1
#
_cell.length_a   1.000
_cell.length_b   1.000
_cell.length_c   1.000
_cell.angle_alpha   90.00
_cell.angle_beta   90.00
_cell.angle_gamma   90.00
#
_symmetry.space_group_name_H-M   'P 1'
#
loop_
_entity.id
_entity.type
_entity.pdbx_description
1 polymer ?
#
loop_
_entity_poly.entity_id
_entity_poly.type
_entity_poly.pdbx_seq_one_letter_code
_entity_poly.pdbx_strand_id
1 'polypeptide(L)'
;MVQESKEDIHYKILGSVTKLEVNKGHLLWTISQVATDSGVSRTLIYYYYGKEKEKLLSEAMKYMVQTVFNLEGLDPIMPRERIKLVLQQLNQMPYLLVLFYLNRRADNEIGQIIKDAEESLFSLLKKLSPGLTKESFMMIYLLELGCALHGDVDHEMIDTLFEKLN
;
A
#
# COMPACT_ATOMS: atom_id res chain seq x y z
N MET A 1 6.68 30.32 2.61
CA MET A 1 7.08 28.90 2.68
C MET A 1 5.85 28.11 3.04
N VAL A 2 5.35 27.27 2.14
CA VAL A 2 4.25 26.35 2.47
C VAL A 2 4.85 25.28 3.38
N GLN A 3 4.32 25.15 4.58
CA GLN A 3 4.74 24.13 5.52
C GLN A 3 4.17 22.80 5.02
N GLU A 4 5.02 21.91 4.48
CA GLU A 4 4.58 20.58 4.06
C GLU A 4 3.95 19.84 5.25
N SER A 5 2.82 19.17 5.02
CA SER A 5 2.16 18.40 6.08
C SER A 5 3.05 17.23 6.49
N LYS A 6 2.92 16.80 7.75
CA LYS A 6 3.64 15.62 8.26
C LYS A 6 3.38 14.39 7.39
N GLU A 7 2.15 14.23 6.91
CA GLU A 7 1.73 13.15 6.02
C GLU A 7 2.46 13.19 4.67
N ASP A 8 2.59 14.37 4.06
CA ASP A 8 3.33 14.54 2.79
C ASP A 8 4.81 14.17 2.94
N ILE A 9 5.42 14.50 4.08
CA ILE A 9 6.80 14.10 4.38
C ILE A 9 6.94 12.58 4.49
N HIS A 10 6.05 11.92 5.25
CA HIS A 10 6.07 10.46 5.37
C HIS A 10 5.86 9.79 4.01
N TYR A 11 4.89 10.28 3.25
CA TYR A 11 4.59 9.77 1.91
C TYR A 11 5.81 9.82 0.98
N LYS A 12 6.51 10.96 0.92
CA LYS A 12 7.74 11.12 0.11
C LYS A 12 8.86 10.18 0.54
N ILE A 13 9.11 10.05 1.84
CA ILE A 13 10.18 9.19 2.36
C ILE A 13 9.87 7.73 2.02
N LEU A 14 8.67 7.25 2.35
CA LEU A 14 8.31 5.85 2.20
C LEU A 14 8.18 5.47 0.72
N GLY A 15 7.65 6.35 -0.12
CA GLY A 15 7.68 6.19 -1.58
C GLY A 15 9.08 6.03 -2.14
N SER A 16 10.03 6.85 -1.68
CA SER A 16 11.43 6.74 -2.06
C SER A 16 12.06 5.40 -1.63
N VAL A 17 11.77 4.96 -0.40
CA VAL A 17 12.26 3.67 0.11
C VAL A 17 11.80 2.51 -0.78
N THR A 18 10.53 2.47 -1.16
CA THR A 18 9.98 1.39 -1.98
C THR A 18 10.57 1.34 -3.38
N LYS A 19 10.71 2.51 -4.01
CA LYS A 19 11.38 2.67 -5.30
C LYS A 19 12.82 2.16 -5.25
N LEU A 20 13.56 2.55 -4.22
CA LEU A 20 14.95 2.15 -4.06
C LEU A 20 15.09 0.66 -3.72
N GLU A 21 14.17 0.11 -2.92
CA GLU A 21 14.12 -1.32 -2.59
C GLU A 21 13.94 -2.16 -3.86
N VAL A 22 13.00 -1.78 -4.74
CA VAL A 22 12.81 -2.47 -6.03
C VAL A 22 14.01 -2.31 -6.95
N ASN A 23 14.50 -1.08 -7.12
CA ASN A 23 15.51 -0.78 -8.14
C ASN A 23 16.92 -1.24 -7.76
N LYS A 24 17.26 -1.25 -6.47
CA LYS A 24 18.61 -1.59 -5.99
C LYS A 24 18.69 -2.96 -5.36
N GLY A 25 17.57 -3.53 -4.93
CA GLY A 25 17.51 -4.78 -4.18
C GLY A 25 17.53 -4.57 -2.68
N HIS A 26 17.22 -5.67 -1.98
CA HIS A 26 16.89 -5.67 -0.56
C HIS A 26 17.97 -5.03 0.29
N LEU A 27 17.64 -3.88 0.90
CA LEU A 27 18.56 -3.13 1.76
C LEU A 27 19.91 -2.79 1.10
N LEU A 28 19.96 -2.64 -0.22
CA LEU A 28 21.18 -2.20 -0.94
C LEU A 28 21.23 -0.68 -1.20
N TRP A 29 20.21 0.06 -0.79
CA TRP A 29 20.16 1.53 -0.82
C TRP A 29 20.80 2.19 0.43
N THR A 30 20.85 3.51 0.50
CA THR A 30 21.33 4.22 1.72
C THR A 30 20.36 5.33 2.12
N ILE A 31 20.39 5.75 3.39
CA ILE A 31 19.57 6.87 3.86
C ILE A 31 19.89 8.18 3.12
N SER A 32 21.15 8.34 2.69
CA SER A 32 21.51 9.47 1.82
C SER A 32 20.80 9.42 0.48
N GLN A 33 20.64 8.23 -0.11
CA GLN A 33 19.91 8.08 -1.37
C GLN A 33 18.41 8.32 -1.18
N VAL A 34 17.82 7.83 -0.09
CA VAL A 34 16.42 8.13 0.27
C VAL A 34 16.23 9.63 0.43
N ALA A 35 17.14 10.32 1.13
CA ALA A 35 17.07 11.76 1.31
C ALA A 35 17.15 12.53 -0.02
N THR A 36 18.06 12.11 -0.91
CA THR A 36 18.20 12.73 -2.23
C THR A 36 16.96 12.50 -3.10
N ASP A 37 16.42 11.28 -3.12
CA ASP A 37 15.29 10.92 -3.98
C ASP A 37 13.94 11.43 -3.45
N SER A 38 13.73 11.46 -2.13
CA SER A 38 12.52 12.02 -1.50
C SER A 38 12.52 13.55 -1.38
N GLY A 39 13.68 14.20 -1.52
CA GLY A 39 13.85 15.62 -1.21
C GLY A 39 13.83 15.96 0.29
N VAL A 40 13.77 14.96 1.17
CA VAL A 40 13.70 15.14 2.62
C VAL A 40 15.09 15.01 3.26
N SER A 41 15.42 15.90 4.20
CA SER A 41 16.72 15.85 4.87
C SER A 41 16.94 14.56 5.66
N ARG A 42 18.19 14.06 5.69
CA ARG A 42 18.57 12.89 6.50
C ARG A 42 18.24 13.05 7.98
N THR A 43 18.40 14.25 8.53
CA THR A 43 18.07 14.56 9.92
C THR A 43 16.60 14.29 10.21
N LEU A 44 15.71 14.67 9.29
CA LEU A 44 14.27 14.46 9.46
C LEU A 44 13.88 12.98 9.28
N ILE A 45 14.53 12.28 8.34
CA ILE A 45 14.37 10.82 8.21
C ILE A 45 14.78 10.11 9.52
N TYR A 46 15.93 10.46 10.08
CA TYR A 46 16.40 9.90 11.35
C TYR A 46 15.50 10.25 12.53
N TYR A 47 14.91 11.45 12.53
CA TYR A 47 13.97 11.87 13.56
C TYR A 47 12.71 10.99 13.59
N TYR A 48 12.15 10.68 12.42
CA TYR A 48 10.92 9.86 12.33
C TYR A 48 11.17 8.36 12.45
N TYR A 49 12.22 7.85 11.80
CA TYR A 49 12.39 6.41 11.60
C TYR A 49 13.62 5.82 12.29
N GLY A 50 14.53 6.66 12.80
CA GLY A 50 15.82 6.22 13.30
C GLY A 50 16.80 5.89 12.18
N LYS A 51 17.90 5.21 12.52
CA LYS A 51 19.03 4.94 11.60
C LYS A 51 18.99 3.54 10.95
N GLU A 52 18.11 2.68 11.45
CA GLU A 52 17.97 1.28 11.01
C GLU A 52 17.16 1.23 9.72
N LYS A 53 17.74 0.61 8.68
CA LYS A 53 17.12 0.57 7.35
C LYS A 53 15.97 -0.41 7.30
N GLU A 54 16.11 -1.51 8.03
CA GLU A 54 15.13 -2.56 8.24
C GLU A 54 13.85 -1.96 8.80
N LYS A 55 13.98 -1.14 9.85
CA LYS A 55 12.85 -0.43 10.45
C LYS A 55 12.18 0.52 9.45
N LEU A 56 12.97 1.32 8.73
CA LEU A 56 12.43 2.23 7.72
C LEU A 56 11.69 1.48 6.59
N LEU A 57 12.22 0.34 6.16
CA LEU A 57 11.58 -0.52 5.16
C LEU A 57 10.29 -1.15 5.72
N SER A 58 10.31 -1.65 6.95
CA SER A 58 9.14 -2.20 7.63
C SER A 58 8.02 -1.17 7.75
N GLU A 59 8.34 0.06 8.17
CA GLU A 59 7.39 1.16 8.23
C GLU A 59 6.89 1.59 6.85
N ALA A 60 7.75 1.56 5.82
CA ALA A 60 7.32 1.74 4.44
C ALA A 60 6.27 0.69 4.08
N MET A 61 6.58 -0.59 4.26
CA MET A 61 5.68 -1.70 3.93
C MET A 61 4.35 -1.62 4.68
N LYS A 62 4.35 -1.29 5.98
CA LYS A 62 3.13 -1.11 6.78
C LYS A 62 2.27 0.02 6.24
N TYR A 63 2.87 1.20 6.05
CA TYR A 63 2.17 2.35 5.49
C TYR A 63 1.53 2.01 4.14
N MET A 64 2.24 1.26 3.30
CA MET A 64 1.74 0.85 1.99
C MET A 64 0.53 -0.08 2.07
N VAL A 65 0.62 -1.15 2.86
CA VAL A 65 -0.50 -2.10 2.98
C VAL A 65 -1.71 -1.45 3.65
N GLN A 66 -1.49 -0.52 4.59
CA GLN A 66 -2.54 0.28 5.20
C GLN A 66 -3.20 1.23 4.20
N THR A 67 -2.38 1.85 3.33
CA THR A 67 -2.82 2.79 2.30
C THR A 67 -3.65 2.07 1.23
N VAL A 68 -3.15 0.93 0.72
CA VAL A 68 -3.83 0.11 -0.29
C VAL A 68 -5.10 -0.52 0.27
N PHE A 69 -5.05 -1.16 1.44
CA PHE A 69 -6.23 -1.81 1.99
C PHE A 69 -7.16 -0.87 2.77
N ASN A 70 -6.79 0.41 2.90
CA ASN A 70 -7.52 1.42 3.67
C ASN A 70 -7.90 0.92 5.08
N LEU A 71 -6.90 0.41 5.82
CA LEU A 71 -7.13 -0.24 7.13
C LEU A 71 -7.28 0.75 8.29
N GLU A 72 -6.85 2.00 8.12
CA GLU A 72 -6.81 3.01 9.20
C GLU A 72 -7.86 4.15 9.05
N GLY A 73 -8.75 4.07 8.06
CA GLY A 73 -9.80 5.08 7.87
C GLY A 73 -10.78 5.15 9.06
N LEU A 74 -11.18 6.36 9.44
CA LEU A 74 -12.25 6.60 10.44
C LEU A 74 -13.56 5.92 10.03
N ASP A 75 -13.81 5.88 8.71
CA ASP A 75 -14.90 5.15 8.09
C ASP A 75 -14.35 4.07 7.15
N PRO A 76 -14.76 2.81 7.31
CA PRO A 76 -14.41 1.74 6.39
C PRO A 76 -14.97 1.99 4.98
N ILE A 77 -14.10 1.98 3.98
CA ILE A 77 -14.46 2.19 2.58
C ILE A 77 -14.97 0.88 1.96
N MET A 78 -16.15 0.94 1.32
CA MET A 78 -16.74 -0.17 0.60
C MET A 78 -15.85 -0.61 -0.59
N PRO A 79 -15.83 -1.91 -0.97
CA PRO A 79 -14.89 -2.44 -1.95
C PRO A 79 -14.78 -1.65 -3.27
N ARG A 80 -15.92 -1.19 -3.80
CA ARG A 80 -15.99 -0.41 -5.04
C ARG A 80 -15.16 0.88 -4.97
N GLU A 81 -15.34 1.65 -3.92
CA GLU A 81 -14.63 2.92 -3.73
C GLU A 81 -13.17 2.68 -3.33
N ARG A 82 -12.89 1.60 -2.59
CA ARG A 82 -11.51 1.22 -2.25
C ARG A 82 -10.70 0.92 -3.51
N ILE A 83 -11.24 0.15 -4.46
CA ILE A 83 -10.53 -0.16 -5.71
C ILE A 83 -10.14 1.12 -6.47
N LYS A 84 -11.05 2.09 -6.57
CA LYS A 84 -10.77 3.40 -7.19
C LYS A 84 -9.62 4.13 -6.48
N LEU A 85 -9.65 4.18 -5.14
CA LEU A 85 -8.60 4.78 -4.33
C LEU A 85 -7.24 4.08 -4.54
N VAL A 86 -7.22 2.75 -4.54
CA VAL A 86 -6.02 1.94 -4.76
C VAL A 86 -5.40 2.25 -6.12
N LEU A 87 -6.20 2.32 -7.18
CA LEU A 87 -5.71 2.64 -8.53
C LEU A 87 -5.06 4.03 -8.58
N GLN A 88 -5.66 5.03 -7.92
CA GLN A 88 -5.06 6.36 -7.80
C GLN A 88 -3.72 6.34 -7.06
N GLN A 89 -3.62 5.59 -5.98
CA GLN A 89 -2.39 5.46 -5.20
C GLN A 89 -1.30 4.72 -5.97
N LEU A 90 -1.64 3.64 -6.67
CA LEU A 90 -0.69 2.87 -7.49
C LEU A 90 -0.12 3.70 -8.65
N ASN A 91 -0.90 4.64 -9.21
CA ASN A 91 -0.38 5.60 -10.19
C ASN A 91 0.70 6.51 -9.62
N GLN A 92 0.60 6.87 -8.34
CA GLN A 92 1.60 7.71 -7.68
C GLN A 92 2.79 6.90 -7.15
N MET A 93 2.56 5.64 -6.77
CA MET A 93 3.55 4.74 -6.20
C MET A 93 3.49 3.35 -6.88
N PRO A 94 3.97 3.21 -8.14
CA PRO A 94 3.85 1.95 -8.87
C PRO A 94 4.68 0.81 -8.28
N TYR A 95 5.76 1.13 -7.57
CA TYR A 95 6.66 0.14 -6.93
C TYR A 95 5.96 -0.66 -5.81
N LEU A 96 4.84 -0.18 -5.29
CA LEU A 96 4.05 -0.89 -4.28
C LEU A 96 3.58 -2.24 -4.78
N LEU A 97 3.03 -2.28 -5.99
CA LEU A 97 2.50 -3.50 -6.59
C LEU A 97 3.61 -4.52 -6.84
N VAL A 98 4.80 -4.04 -7.22
CA VAL A 98 6.00 -4.88 -7.42
C VAL A 98 6.43 -5.52 -6.10
N LEU A 99 6.58 -4.73 -5.03
CA LEU A 99 6.97 -5.24 -3.72
C LEU A 99 5.94 -6.22 -3.15
N PHE A 100 4.65 -5.90 -3.31
CA PHE A 100 3.57 -6.81 -2.93
C PHE A 100 3.70 -8.14 -3.67
N TYR A 101 3.84 -8.12 -4.99
CA TYR A 101 3.97 -9.34 -5.79
C TYR A 101 5.17 -10.20 -5.38
N LEU A 102 6.33 -9.58 -5.18
CA LEU A 102 7.56 -10.28 -4.80
C LEU A 102 7.48 -10.91 -3.39
N ASN A 103 6.81 -10.25 -2.44
CA ASN A 103 6.88 -10.63 -1.04
C ASN A 103 5.64 -11.33 -0.49
N ARG A 104 4.47 -11.26 -1.15
CA ARG A 104 3.20 -11.81 -0.62
C ARG A 104 3.23 -13.29 -0.24
N ARG A 105 4.18 -14.07 -0.78
CA ARG A 105 4.40 -15.49 -0.45
C ARG A 105 5.75 -15.77 0.20
N ALA A 106 6.55 -14.74 0.41
CA ALA A 106 7.85 -14.89 1.04
C ALA A 106 7.70 -15.18 2.54
N ASP A 107 8.64 -15.94 3.08
CA ASP A 107 8.78 -16.17 4.51
C ASP A 107 9.80 -15.17 5.08
N ASN A 108 9.40 -13.90 5.09
CA ASN A 108 10.21 -12.79 5.59
C ASN A 108 9.30 -11.74 6.26
N GLU A 109 9.90 -10.72 6.88
CA GLU A 109 9.17 -9.66 7.58
C GLU A 109 8.14 -8.96 6.68
N ILE A 110 8.50 -8.69 5.41
CA ILE A 110 7.61 -8.03 4.45
C ILE A 110 6.41 -8.91 4.11
N GLY A 111 6.64 -10.20 3.88
CA GLY A 111 5.60 -11.18 3.64
C GLY A 111 4.66 -11.33 4.82
N GLN A 112 5.17 -11.25 6.06
CA GLN A 112 4.35 -11.25 7.26
C GLN A 112 3.46 -9.99 7.34
N ILE A 113 4.02 -8.80 7.08
CA ILE A 113 3.25 -7.54 7.03
C ILE A 113 2.09 -7.64 6.02
N ILE A 114 2.33 -8.23 4.85
CA ILE A 114 1.29 -8.42 3.83
C ILE A 114 0.19 -9.36 4.32
N LYS A 115 0.55 -10.51 4.91
CA LYS A 115 -0.40 -11.49 5.44
C LYS A 115 -1.28 -10.88 6.53
N ASP A 116 -0.68 -10.19 7.49
CA ASP A 116 -1.40 -9.54 8.59
C ASP A 116 -2.40 -8.50 8.06
N ALA A 117 -2.03 -7.77 7.01
CA ALA A 117 -2.88 -6.78 6.38
C ALA A 117 -4.03 -7.41 5.57
N GLU A 118 -3.81 -8.53 4.88
CA GLU A 118 -4.86 -9.31 4.20
C GLU A 118 -5.87 -9.89 5.21
N GLU A 119 -5.39 -10.42 6.34
CA GLU A 119 -6.24 -10.91 7.44
C GLU A 119 -7.07 -9.78 8.08
N SER A 120 -6.45 -8.61 8.23
CA SER A 120 -7.11 -7.39 8.71
C SER A 120 -8.20 -6.92 7.75
N LEU A 121 -7.92 -6.94 6.43
CA LEU A 121 -8.89 -6.59 5.40
C LEU A 121 -10.10 -7.55 5.41
N PHE A 122 -9.85 -8.86 5.52
CA PHE A 122 -10.93 -9.84 5.64
C PHE A 122 -11.80 -9.57 6.87
N SER A 123 -11.16 -9.33 8.01
CA SER A 123 -11.84 -9.01 9.27
C SER A 123 -12.67 -7.73 9.16
N LEU A 124 -12.15 -6.71 8.47
CA LEU A 124 -12.85 -5.46 8.22
C LEU A 124 -14.11 -5.67 7.36
N LEU A 125 -13.96 -6.36 6.22
CA LEU A 125 -15.08 -6.61 5.30
C LEU A 125 -16.17 -7.47 5.93
N LYS A 126 -15.78 -8.45 6.75
CA LYS A 126 -16.74 -9.26 7.51
C LYS A 126 -17.50 -8.46 8.57
N LYS A 127 -16.89 -7.44 9.18
CA LYS A 127 -17.59 -6.52 10.09
C LYS A 127 -18.59 -5.64 9.34
N LEU A 128 -18.23 -5.17 8.14
CA LEU A 128 -19.09 -4.34 7.30
C LEU A 128 -20.27 -5.12 6.72
N SER A 129 -20.06 -6.40 6.40
CA SER A 129 -21.07 -7.28 5.85
C SER A 129 -21.05 -8.61 6.60
N PRO A 130 -21.84 -8.74 7.69
CA PRO A 130 -21.87 -9.95 8.53
C PRO A 130 -22.23 -11.25 7.80
N GLY A 131 -22.87 -11.14 6.62
CA GLY A 131 -23.21 -12.27 5.75
C GLY A 131 -22.14 -12.63 4.71
N LEU A 132 -20.99 -11.94 4.70
CA LEU A 132 -19.94 -12.17 3.72
C LEU A 132 -19.34 -13.57 3.89
N THR A 133 -19.47 -14.40 2.85
CA THR A 133 -18.82 -15.71 2.79
C THR A 133 -17.34 -15.55 2.41
N LYS A 134 -16.54 -16.61 2.63
CA LYS A 134 -15.14 -16.61 2.19
C LYS A 134 -15.04 -16.49 0.67
N GLU A 135 -15.95 -17.12 -0.05
CA GLU A 135 -16.04 -17.09 -1.51
C GLU A 135 -16.31 -15.67 -2.01
N SER A 136 -17.28 -14.96 -1.43
CA SER A 136 -17.56 -13.56 -1.79
C SER A 136 -16.38 -12.64 -1.46
N PHE A 137 -15.72 -12.84 -0.31
CA PHE A 137 -14.49 -12.12 0.00
C PHE A 137 -13.41 -12.37 -1.07
N MET A 138 -13.17 -13.63 -1.43
CA MET A 138 -12.19 -14.00 -2.44
C MET A 138 -12.52 -13.39 -3.81
N MET A 139 -13.80 -13.34 -4.20
CA MET A 139 -14.21 -12.67 -5.44
C MET A 139 -13.86 -11.18 -5.42
N ILE A 140 -14.20 -10.47 -4.34
CA ILE A 140 -13.89 -9.04 -4.18
C ILE A 140 -12.38 -8.81 -4.21
N TYR A 141 -11.63 -9.62 -3.46
CA TYR A 141 -10.19 -9.50 -3.34
C TYR A 141 -9.48 -9.80 -4.67
N LEU A 142 -9.94 -10.80 -5.43
CA LEU A 142 -9.42 -11.09 -6.77
C LEU A 142 -9.76 -9.99 -7.78
N LEU A 143 -10.95 -9.39 -7.68
CA LEU A 143 -11.33 -8.24 -8.50
C LEU A 143 -10.41 -7.05 -8.24
N GLU A 144 -10.15 -6.74 -6.97
CA GLU A 144 -9.24 -5.66 -6.55
C GLU A 144 -7.82 -5.88 -7.07
N LEU A 145 -7.26 -7.09 -6.90
CA LEU A 145 -5.96 -7.45 -7.46
C LEU A 145 -5.94 -7.39 -9.00
N GLY A 146 -7.01 -7.84 -9.65
CA GLY A 146 -7.13 -7.82 -11.10
C GLY A 146 -7.13 -6.39 -11.64
N CYS A 147 -7.86 -5.48 -11.01
CA CYS A 147 -7.86 -4.07 -11.35
C CYS A 147 -6.48 -3.44 -11.14
N ALA A 148 -5.85 -3.69 -10.00
CA ALA A 148 -4.51 -3.20 -9.68
C ALA A 148 -3.45 -3.67 -10.69
N LEU A 149 -3.51 -4.93 -11.13
CA LEU A 149 -2.59 -5.49 -12.12
C LEU A 149 -2.87 -5.05 -13.56
N HIS A 150 -4.13 -4.81 -13.91
CA HIS A 150 -4.48 -4.27 -15.22
C HIS A 150 -3.99 -2.82 -15.37
N GLY A 151 -3.96 -2.05 -14.28
CA GLY A 151 -3.34 -0.72 -14.21
C GLY A 151 -4.19 0.42 -14.81
N ASP A 152 -4.87 0.17 -15.93
CA ASP A 152 -5.59 1.21 -16.69
C ASP A 152 -7.13 1.09 -16.61
N VAL A 153 -7.66 0.52 -15.52
CA VAL A 153 -9.11 0.44 -15.32
C VAL A 153 -9.62 1.80 -14.82
N ASP A 154 -10.45 2.48 -15.61
CA ASP A 154 -11.05 3.74 -15.18
C ASP A 154 -12.18 3.53 -14.14
N HIS A 155 -12.56 4.62 -13.47
CA HIS A 155 -13.57 4.57 -12.41
C HIS A 155 -14.96 4.13 -12.93
N GLU A 156 -15.32 4.47 -14.17
CA GLU A 156 -16.61 4.12 -14.80
C GLU A 156 -16.71 2.61 -15.05
N MET A 157 -15.60 1.98 -15.46
CA MET A 157 -15.50 0.55 -15.62
C MET A 157 -15.61 -0.17 -14.27
N ILE A 158 -15.02 0.37 -13.19
CA ILE A 158 -15.21 -0.18 -11.84
C ILE A 158 -16.70 -0.16 -11.45
N ASP A 159 -17.41 0.94 -11.70
CA ASP A 159 -18.85 1.01 -11.41
C ASP A 159 -19.63 -0.03 -12.22
N THR A 160 -19.34 -0.14 -13.52
CA THR A 160 -19.95 -1.15 -14.41
C THR A 160 -19.72 -2.59 -13.94
N LEU A 161 -18.52 -2.91 -13.45
CA LEU A 161 -18.18 -4.24 -12.95
C LEU A 161 -18.99 -4.59 -11.69
N PHE A 162 -19.16 -3.64 -10.77
CA PHE A 162 -19.97 -3.85 -9.56
C PHE A 162 -21.47 -3.93 -9.85
N GLU A 163 -21.97 -3.22 -10.85
CA GLU A 163 -23.37 -3.36 -11.29
C GLU A 163 -23.67 -4.75 -11.84
N LYS A 164 -22.73 -5.37 -12.56
CA LYS A 164 -22.89 -6.73 -13.11
C LYS A 164 -22.74 -7.86 -12.07
N LEU A 165 -22.18 -7.56 -10.90
CA LEU A 165 -21.97 -8.51 -9.82
C LEU A 165 -23.15 -8.57 -8.83
N ASN A 166 -24.06 -7.59 -8.88
CA ASN A 166 -25.30 -7.54 -8.10
C ASN A 166 -26.48 -8.10 -8.89
#